data_AF-A0A7S1FS30-F1
#
_entry.id   AF-A0A7S1FS30-F1
#
_cell.length_a   1.000
_cell.length_b   1.000
_cell.length_c   1.000
_cell.angle_alpha   90.00
_cell.angle_beta   90.00
_cell.angle_gamma   90.00
#
_symmetry.space_group_name_H-M   'P 1'
#
loop_
_entity.id
_entity.type
_entity.pdbx_description
1 polymer ?
#
loop_
_entity_poly.entity_id
_entity_poly.type
_entity_poly.pdbx_seq_one_letter_code
_entity_poly.pdbx_strand_id
1 'polypeptide(L)'
;AVRRFDEYVCAEKIDMVRLKQVVSGLRKDHKLRELCIKELTRHISVNINSPMHMNAQKVHRGGPELQEWLKALQRCQVIEAVAEALEVFLENLLSDSKGCVVHEVQYEHRDSASRGRLFAVGSKVKIAGEKIARTTTLQGMPSELRSPLVGAFAYDIDCENSEVCLICSLAAQLGFEYLVPTLIDYRDNRHHWLTNISQAHNVVMDKAKRLPNIIMSGGRYDTWLRFVDQPRGKIRSIENFAYKLWLEV
;
A
#
# COMPACT_ATOMS: atom_id res chain seq x y z
N ALA A 1 -20.90 -33.73 -0.11
CA ALA A 1 -20.39 -32.62 0.71
C ALA A 1 -19.46 -31.79 -0.16
N VAL A 2 -19.88 -30.58 -0.54
CA VAL A 2 -18.98 -29.63 -1.20
C VAL A 2 -17.94 -29.26 -0.16
N ARG A 3 -16.69 -29.70 -0.33
CA ARG A 3 -15.57 -29.16 0.45
C ARG A 3 -15.60 -27.67 0.18
N ARG A 4 -15.94 -26.87 1.20
CA ARG A 4 -15.73 -25.43 1.13
C ARG A 4 -14.24 -25.23 0.83
N PHE A 5 -13.89 -24.14 0.15
CA PHE A 5 -12.50 -23.75 -0.13
C PHE A 5 -11.76 -23.50 1.20
N ASP A 6 -11.48 -24.56 1.95
CA ASP A 6 -10.86 -24.55 3.28
C ASP A 6 -9.32 -24.57 3.17
N GLU A 7 -8.80 -24.72 1.96
CA GLU A 7 -7.36 -24.64 1.69
C GLU A 7 -7.01 -23.18 1.37
N TYR A 8 -6.69 -22.43 2.42
CA TYR A 8 -6.08 -21.10 2.31
C TYR A 8 -4.61 -21.19 1.85
N VAL A 9 -4.34 -21.95 0.79
CA VAL A 9 -3.00 -22.19 0.25
C VAL A 9 -2.95 -21.69 -1.18
N CYS A 10 -1.95 -20.86 -1.49
CA CYS A 10 -1.67 -20.40 -2.84
C CYS A 10 -0.25 -20.80 -3.23
N ALA A 11 -0.05 -21.23 -4.48
CA ALA A 11 1.29 -21.44 -5.03
C ALA A 11 1.82 -20.11 -5.59
N GLU A 12 2.93 -19.62 -5.05
CA GLU A 12 3.64 -18.46 -5.57
C GLU A 12 4.82 -18.92 -6.44
N LYS A 13 4.94 -18.36 -7.65
CA LYS A 13 6.03 -18.65 -8.59
C LYS A 13 6.97 -17.45 -8.70
N ILE A 14 8.25 -17.64 -8.41
CA ILE A 14 9.29 -16.61 -8.38
C ILE A 14 10.40 -16.93 -9.39
N ASP A 15 10.82 -15.94 -10.19
CA ASP A 15 12.02 -16.03 -11.02
C ASP A 15 13.30 -15.89 -10.16
N MET A 16 13.96 -17.01 -9.85
CA MET A 16 15.18 -17.01 -9.02
C MET A 16 16.40 -16.46 -9.76
N VAL A 17 16.45 -16.58 -11.08
CA VAL A 17 17.54 -16.01 -11.88
C VAL A 17 17.49 -14.50 -11.77
N ARG A 18 16.30 -13.93 -11.93
CA ARG A 18 16.09 -12.49 -11.79
C ARG A 18 16.30 -12.01 -10.35
N LEU A 19 15.88 -12.78 -9.36
CA LEU A 19 16.12 -12.46 -7.95
C LEU A 19 17.62 -12.32 -7.65
N LYS A 20 18.43 -13.31 -8.06
CA LYS A 20 19.89 -13.27 -7.87
C LYS A 20 20.54 -12.07 -8.56
N GLN A 21 20.05 -11.69 -9.75
CA GLN A 21 20.52 -10.48 -10.44
C GLN A 21 20.19 -9.20 -9.66
N VAL A 22 18.96 -9.09 -9.15
CA VAL A 22 18.52 -7.92 -8.34
C VAL A 22 19.36 -7.83 -7.06
N VAL A 23 19.50 -8.93 -6.33
CA VAL A 23 20.31 -8.98 -5.10
C VAL A 23 21.77 -8.62 -5.39
N SER A 24 22.37 -9.19 -6.44
CA SER A 24 23.75 -8.84 -6.83
C SER A 24 23.88 -7.36 -7.19
N GLY A 25 22.89 -6.77 -7.86
CA GLY A 25 22.83 -5.35 -8.16
C GLY A 25 22.80 -4.50 -6.89
N LEU A 26 21.90 -4.80 -5.96
CA LEU A 26 21.72 -4.06 -4.72
C LEU A 26 22.94 -4.16 -3.79
N ARG A 27 23.61 -5.31 -3.73
CA ARG A 27 24.81 -5.49 -2.91
C ARG A 27 25.98 -4.61 -3.35
N LYS A 28 26.08 -4.25 -4.63
CA LYS A 28 27.21 -3.46 -5.18
C LYS A 28 27.30 -2.06 -4.57
N ASP A 29 26.16 -1.42 -4.33
CA ASP A 29 26.07 -0.05 -3.84
C ASP A 29 25.52 0.03 -2.40
N HIS A 30 25.34 -1.09 -1.71
CA HIS A 30 24.84 -1.15 -0.33
C HIS A 30 25.57 -0.16 0.61
N LYS A 31 26.90 -0.23 0.67
CA LYS A 31 27.71 0.66 1.52
C LYS A 31 27.55 2.13 1.16
N LEU A 32 27.45 2.44 -0.14
CA LEU A 32 27.24 3.81 -0.62
C LEU A 32 25.86 4.31 -0.19
N ARG A 33 24.81 3.50 -0.36
CA ARG A 33 23.45 3.84 0.09
C ARG A 33 23.39 4.10 1.59
N GLU A 34 24.02 3.27 2.42
CA GLU A 34 24.07 3.48 3.86
C GLU A 34 24.73 4.82 4.24
N LEU A 35 25.84 5.15 3.58
CA LEU A 35 26.54 6.43 3.79
C LEU A 35 25.66 7.61 3.38
N CYS A 36 25.02 7.55 2.21
CA CYS A 36 24.11 8.58 1.74
C CYS A 36 22.92 8.77 2.69
N ILE A 37 22.32 7.69 3.20
CA ILE A 37 21.21 7.76 4.17
C ILE A 37 21.65 8.43 5.47
N LYS A 38 22.81 8.06 6.01
CA LYS A 38 23.36 8.68 7.22
C LYS A 38 23.58 10.18 7.01
N GLU A 39 24.17 10.55 5.88
CA GLU A 39 24.49 11.95 5.58
C GLU A 39 23.24 12.80 5.34
N LEU A 40 22.26 12.29 4.58
CA LEU A 40 20.98 12.95 4.38
C LEU A 40 20.21 13.13 5.71
N THR A 41 20.20 12.09 6.54
CA THR A 41 19.56 12.16 7.87
C THR A 41 20.21 13.23 8.75
N ARG A 42 21.56 13.32 8.72
CA ARG A 42 22.32 14.36 9.42
C ARG A 42 21.97 15.75 8.92
N HIS A 43 21.98 15.95 7.59
CA HIS A 43 21.63 17.25 6.98
C HIS A 43 20.21 17.70 7.32
N ILE A 44 19.24 16.79 7.26
CA ILE A 44 17.84 17.08 7.61
C ILE A 44 17.74 17.45 9.09
N SER A 45 18.41 16.72 9.98
CA SER A 45 18.37 16.98 11.42
C SER A 45 19.00 18.32 11.81
N VAL A 46 20.12 18.68 11.19
CA VAL A 46 20.78 19.99 11.42
C VAL A 46 19.89 21.14 10.95
N ASN A 47 19.20 20.98 9.82
CA ASN A 47 18.33 22.01 9.26
C ASN A 47 17.06 22.24 10.11
N ILE A 48 16.56 21.21 10.79
CA ILE A 48 15.41 21.30 11.71
C ILE A 48 15.78 22.01 13.03
N ASN A 49 17.01 21.84 13.52
CA ASN A 49 17.45 22.32 14.83
C ASN A 49 18.18 23.68 14.80
N SER A 50 18.26 24.36 13.65
CA SER A 50 18.98 25.63 13.54
C SER A 50 18.10 26.82 13.98
N PRO A 51 18.42 27.55 15.07
CA PRO A 51 17.55 28.57 15.66
C PRO A 51 17.53 29.93 14.94
N MET A 52 18.09 30.06 13.74
CA MET A 52 18.13 31.33 13.01
C MET A 52 17.62 31.14 11.59
N HIS A 53 16.44 31.67 11.29
CA HIS A 53 16.18 32.50 10.10
C HIS A 53 14.75 33.08 10.14
N MET A 54 14.51 34.01 11.05
CA MET A 54 13.66 35.17 10.75
C MET A 54 14.49 36.12 9.88
N ASN A 55 14.55 35.85 8.57
CA ASN A 55 14.62 36.89 7.53
C ASN A 55 14.48 36.24 6.17
N ALA A 56 13.42 36.66 5.48
CA ALA A 56 13.05 36.23 4.16
C ALA A 56 14.09 36.67 3.13
N GLN A 57 14.65 35.69 2.41
CA GLN A 57 14.96 35.66 0.97
C GLN A 57 16.24 34.83 0.75
N LYS A 58 16.07 33.70 0.05
CA LYS A 58 17.11 32.73 -0.37
C LYS A 58 17.79 31.92 0.74
N VAL A 59 17.04 31.01 1.36
CA VAL A 59 17.62 29.80 1.97
C VAL A 59 16.94 28.58 1.35
N HIS A 60 17.76 27.59 0.97
CA HIS A 60 17.56 26.69 -0.15
C HIS A 60 16.30 25.80 -0.15
N ARG A 61 15.78 25.61 -1.36
CA ARG A 61 14.73 24.68 -1.79
C ARG A 61 15.08 23.17 -1.60
N GLY A 62 15.91 22.81 -0.63
CA GLY A 62 16.39 21.43 -0.46
C GLY A 62 15.61 20.59 0.54
N GLY A 63 14.78 21.17 1.41
CA GLY A 63 14.08 20.42 2.48
C GLY A 63 13.20 19.27 1.95
N PRO A 64 12.21 19.55 1.06
CA PRO A 64 11.35 18.51 0.49
C PRO A 64 12.12 17.52 -0.39
N GLU A 65 13.04 18.01 -1.22
CA GLU A 65 13.83 17.18 -2.16
C GLU A 65 14.76 16.20 -1.44
N LEU A 66 15.47 16.66 -0.39
CA LEU A 66 16.31 15.79 0.43
C LEU A 66 15.49 14.74 1.18
N GLN A 67 14.27 15.07 1.62
CA GLN A 67 13.35 14.09 2.21
C GLN A 67 12.87 13.06 1.19
N GLU A 68 12.61 13.47 -0.05
CA GLU A 68 12.26 12.54 -1.14
C GLU A 68 13.42 11.60 -1.45
N TRP A 69 14.65 12.11 -1.56
CA TRP A 69 15.83 11.28 -1.77
C TRP A 69 16.09 10.32 -0.61
N LEU A 70 15.94 10.78 0.64
CA LEU A 70 16.07 9.92 1.81
C LEU A 70 15.04 8.79 1.77
N LYS A 71 13.76 9.10 1.45
CA LYS A 71 12.71 8.08 1.30
C LYS A 71 13.02 7.09 0.18
N ALA A 72 13.52 7.56 -0.96
CA ALA A 72 13.89 6.70 -2.08
C ALA A 72 15.03 5.74 -1.71
N LEU A 73 16.07 6.22 -1.02
CA LEU A 73 17.18 5.39 -0.57
C LEU A 73 16.74 4.38 0.51
N GLN A 74 15.91 4.80 1.46
CA GLN A 74 15.30 3.89 2.46
C GLN A 74 14.42 2.83 1.78
N ARG A 75 13.70 3.20 0.71
CA ARG A 75 12.94 2.25 -0.11
C ARG A 75 13.84 1.21 -0.77
N CYS A 76 15.02 1.60 -1.26
CA CYS A 76 16.00 0.64 -1.79
C CYS A 76 16.49 -0.33 -0.71
N GLN A 77 16.71 0.12 0.53
CA GLN A 77 17.06 -0.78 1.65
C GLN A 77 15.94 -1.78 1.97
N VAL A 78 14.68 -1.34 1.90
CA VAL A 78 13.51 -2.22 2.06
C VAL A 78 13.53 -3.31 0.99
N ILE A 79 13.73 -2.92 -0.28
CA ILE A 79 13.77 -3.84 -1.42
C ILE A 79 14.91 -4.85 -1.26
N GLU A 80 16.10 -4.39 -0.88
CA GLU A 80 17.26 -5.24 -0.63
C GLU A 80 16.99 -6.25 0.47
N ALA A 81 16.53 -5.82 1.64
CA ALA A 81 16.26 -6.72 2.77
C ALA A 81 15.22 -7.79 2.42
N VAL A 82 14.18 -7.44 1.66
CA VAL A 82 13.17 -8.41 1.21
C VAL A 82 13.74 -9.35 0.15
N ALA A 83 14.53 -8.85 -0.79
CA ALA A 83 15.15 -9.67 -1.83
C ALA A 83 16.15 -10.68 -1.25
N GLU A 84 16.97 -10.28 -0.29
CA GLU A 84 17.90 -11.17 0.40
C GLU A 84 17.17 -12.22 1.24
N ALA A 85 16.14 -11.82 1.98
CA ALA A 85 15.31 -12.76 2.74
C ALA A 85 14.63 -13.78 1.82
N LEU A 86 14.18 -13.34 0.64
CA LEU A 86 13.58 -14.22 -0.37
C LEU A 86 14.61 -15.17 -0.98
N GLU A 87 15.83 -14.69 -1.28
CA GLU A 87 16.92 -15.52 -1.82
C GLU A 87 17.25 -16.67 -0.85
N VAL A 88 17.42 -16.36 0.44
CA VAL A 88 17.68 -17.36 1.50
C VAL A 88 16.49 -18.31 1.67
N PHE A 89 15.26 -17.78 1.67
CA PHE A 89 14.07 -18.60 1.83
C PHE A 89 13.90 -19.64 0.71
N LEU A 90 14.24 -19.27 -0.52
CA LEU A 90 14.04 -20.11 -1.71
C LEU A 90 15.28 -20.94 -2.10
N GLU A 91 16.43 -20.73 -1.45
CA GLU A 91 17.72 -21.33 -1.84
C GLU A 91 17.68 -22.87 -1.96
N ASN A 92 16.92 -23.52 -1.08
CA ASN A 92 16.84 -24.97 -1.00
C ASN A 92 15.70 -25.58 -1.84
N LEU A 93 14.94 -24.76 -2.55
CA LEU A 93 13.83 -25.23 -3.38
C LEU A 93 14.29 -25.53 -4.80
N LEU A 94 13.72 -26.58 -5.39
CA LEU A 94 14.02 -26.99 -6.75
C LEU A 94 13.52 -25.95 -7.75
N SER A 95 14.42 -25.52 -8.64
CA SER A 95 14.06 -24.63 -9.75
C SER A 95 13.63 -25.44 -10.98
N ASP A 96 12.69 -24.89 -11.75
CA ASP A 96 12.32 -25.42 -13.06
C ASP A 96 13.42 -25.14 -14.12
N SER A 97 13.21 -25.60 -15.35
CA SER A 97 14.16 -25.42 -16.46
C SER A 97 14.40 -23.95 -16.85
N LYS A 98 13.55 -23.03 -16.38
CA LYS A 98 13.68 -21.58 -16.58
C LYS A 98 14.30 -20.88 -15.37
N GLY A 99 14.71 -21.63 -14.34
CA GLY A 99 15.24 -21.08 -13.10
C GLY A 99 14.18 -20.42 -12.23
N CYS A 100 12.91 -20.81 -12.35
CA CYS A 100 11.85 -20.34 -11.47
C CYS A 100 11.59 -21.34 -10.35
N VAL A 101 11.24 -20.85 -9.17
CA VAL A 101 10.86 -21.65 -8.00
C VAL A 101 9.37 -21.46 -7.73
N VAL A 102 8.68 -22.54 -7.36
CA VAL A 102 7.31 -22.51 -6.87
C VAL A 102 7.31 -22.91 -5.40
N HIS A 103 6.63 -22.15 -4.56
CA HIS A 103 6.42 -22.49 -3.15
C HIS A 103 4.97 -22.25 -2.74
N GLU A 104 4.52 -22.98 -1.73
CA GLU A 104 3.19 -22.81 -1.17
C GLU A 104 3.19 -21.73 -0.08
N VAL A 105 2.16 -20.91 -0.08
CA VAL A 105 1.92 -19.85 0.90
C VAL A 105 0.57 -20.08 1.55
N GLN A 106 0.59 -20.20 2.86
CA GLN A 106 -0.63 -20.26 3.66
C GLN A 106 -1.17 -18.86 3.91
N TYR A 107 -2.48 -18.74 4.00
CA TYR A 107 -3.17 -17.50 4.32
C TYR A 107 -4.04 -17.68 5.56
N GLU A 108 -4.18 -16.62 6.34
CA GLU A 108 -4.95 -16.60 7.57
C GLU A 108 -5.90 -15.40 7.65
N HIS A 109 -7.00 -15.55 8.39
CA HIS A 109 -7.79 -14.43 8.89
C HIS A 109 -7.15 -13.92 10.18
N ARG A 110 -6.74 -12.66 10.24
CA ARG A 110 -6.07 -12.10 11.43
C ARG A 110 -7.03 -11.52 12.46
N ASP A 111 -8.09 -10.85 12.02
CA ASP A 111 -9.11 -10.29 12.91
C ASP A 111 -10.42 -10.04 12.15
N SER A 112 -11.51 -9.87 12.91
CA SER A 112 -12.82 -9.47 12.35
C SER A 112 -12.79 -8.06 11.76
N ALA A 113 -11.86 -7.21 12.21
CA ALA A 113 -11.66 -5.86 11.68
C ALA A 113 -11.13 -5.85 10.24
N SER A 114 -10.50 -6.93 9.80
CA SER A 114 -9.96 -7.11 8.45
C SER A 114 -11.02 -7.55 7.44
N ARG A 115 -12.30 -7.69 7.85
CA ARG A 115 -13.47 -7.86 6.96
C ARG A 115 -13.30 -9.00 5.93
N GLY A 116 -12.75 -10.13 6.37
CA GLY A 116 -12.54 -11.30 5.51
C GLY A 116 -11.29 -11.24 4.63
N ARG A 117 -10.42 -10.24 4.80
CA ARG A 117 -9.11 -10.21 4.14
C ARG A 117 -8.23 -11.33 4.67
N LEU A 118 -7.63 -12.04 3.71
CA LEU A 118 -6.65 -13.07 3.94
C LEU A 118 -5.24 -12.46 3.95
N PHE A 119 -4.43 -12.89 4.91
CA PHE A 119 -3.05 -12.47 5.06
C PHE A 119 -2.12 -13.65 4.85
N ALA A 120 -1.21 -13.51 3.90
CA ALA A 120 -0.14 -14.44 3.65
C ALA A 120 0.72 -14.59 4.89
N VAL A 121 0.86 -15.83 5.34
CA VAL A 121 1.73 -16.24 6.41
C VAL A 121 3.10 -16.50 5.80
N GLY A 122 4.06 -15.65 6.13
CA GLY A 122 5.42 -15.77 5.63
C GLY A 122 6.44 -15.26 6.64
N SER A 123 7.70 -15.61 6.40
CA SER A 123 8.83 -15.17 7.20
C SER A 123 8.86 -13.64 7.26
N LYS A 124 8.81 -13.09 8.48
CA LYS A 124 8.82 -11.65 8.69
C LYS A 124 10.20 -11.09 8.35
N VAL A 125 10.23 -10.13 7.44
CA VAL A 125 11.40 -9.33 7.11
C VAL A 125 11.39 -8.11 8.02
N LYS A 126 12.33 -8.07 8.97
CA LYS A 126 12.52 -6.89 9.83
C LYS A 126 13.25 -5.82 9.01
N ILE A 127 12.60 -4.68 8.82
CA ILE A 127 13.16 -3.54 8.13
C ILE A 127 13.28 -2.38 9.12
N ALA A 128 14.46 -1.76 9.19
CA ALA A 128 14.67 -0.62 10.07
C ALA A 128 13.73 0.54 9.68
N GLY A 129 12.98 1.06 10.67
CA GLY A 129 12.08 2.20 10.48
C GLY A 129 10.68 1.88 9.95
N GLU A 130 10.38 0.64 9.53
CA GLU A 130 9.00 0.26 9.20
C GLU A 130 8.23 -0.19 10.46
N LYS A 131 7.02 0.36 10.63
CA LYS A 131 6.11 -0.04 11.73
C LYS A 131 5.47 -1.41 11.50
N ILE A 132 5.37 -1.84 10.25
CA ILE A 132 4.72 -3.10 9.85
C ILE A 132 5.77 -4.00 9.22
N ALA A 133 5.95 -5.19 9.78
CA ALA A 133 6.85 -6.18 9.21
C ALA A 133 6.34 -6.63 7.82
N ARG A 134 7.26 -6.73 6.86
CA ARG A 134 6.99 -7.34 5.55
C ARG A 134 7.13 -8.85 5.64
N THR A 135 6.62 -9.57 4.65
CA THR A 135 6.76 -11.03 4.54
C THR A 135 7.45 -11.38 3.24
N THR A 136 8.10 -12.55 3.19
CA THR A 136 8.70 -13.12 1.97
C THR A 136 7.67 -13.67 0.97
N THR A 137 6.45 -13.12 0.97
CA THR A 137 5.33 -13.56 0.12
C THR A 137 4.97 -12.45 -0.85
N LEU A 138 4.28 -12.76 -1.96
CA LEU A 138 3.90 -11.76 -2.96
C LEU A 138 3.06 -10.62 -2.37
N GLN A 139 2.19 -10.93 -1.40
CA GLN A 139 1.38 -9.92 -0.70
C GLN A 139 2.22 -8.96 0.14
N GLY A 140 3.32 -9.44 0.74
CA GLY A 140 4.24 -8.62 1.54
C GLY A 140 5.34 -7.92 0.74
N MET A 141 5.59 -8.37 -0.49
CA MET A 141 6.68 -7.91 -1.35
C MET A 141 6.46 -6.46 -1.86
N PRO A 142 7.51 -5.61 -1.91
CA PRO A 142 7.47 -4.33 -2.62
C PRO A 142 7.09 -4.51 -4.10
N SER A 143 6.28 -3.62 -4.66
CA SER A 143 5.83 -3.71 -6.07
C SER A 143 6.99 -3.64 -7.06
N GLU A 144 8.03 -2.86 -6.75
CA GLU A 144 9.25 -2.71 -7.53
C GLU A 144 10.08 -4.01 -7.57
N LEU A 145 9.92 -4.88 -6.58
CA LEU A 145 10.50 -6.22 -6.55
C LEU A 145 9.55 -7.25 -7.16
N ARG A 146 8.24 -7.11 -6.92
CA ARG A 146 7.22 -8.03 -7.44
C ARG A 146 7.20 -8.05 -8.97
N SER A 147 7.10 -6.88 -9.61
CA SER A 147 7.01 -6.76 -11.06
C SER A 147 8.12 -7.51 -11.82
N PRO A 148 9.41 -7.33 -11.53
CA PRO A 148 10.47 -8.06 -12.24
C PRO A 148 10.52 -9.56 -11.90
N LEU A 149 10.09 -9.99 -10.71
CA LEU A 149 10.19 -11.39 -10.27
C LEU A 149 9.01 -12.26 -10.68
N VAL A 150 7.83 -11.66 -10.82
CA VAL A 150 6.61 -12.41 -11.14
C VAL A 150 5.81 -11.86 -12.31
N GLY A 151 6.16 -10.72 -12.90
CA GLY A 151 5.36 -10.09 -13.96
C GLY A 151 5.19 -10.94 -15.23
N ALA A 152 6.04 -11.95 -15.44
CA ALA A 152 5.87 -12.93 -16.52
C ALA A 152 4.84 -14.03 -16.21
N PHE A 153 4.43 -14.19 -14.95
CA PHE A 153 3.58 -15.28 -14.46
C PHE A 153 2.32 -14.80 -13.73
N ALA A 154 2.33 -13.59 -13.20
CA ALA A 154 1.26 -13.00 -12.42
C ALA A 154 0.96 -11.59 -12.94
N TYR A 155 -0.33 -11.29 -13.06
CA TYR A 155 -0.82 -9.95 -13.36
C TYR A 155 -1.18 -9.26 -12.04
N ASP A 156 -0.56 -8.10 -11.79
CA ASP A 156 -0.97 -7.22 -10.69
C ASP A 156 -2.18 -6.40 -11.15
N ILE A 157 -3.36 -7.01 -11.09
CA ILE A 157 -4.63 -6.37 -11.45
C ILE A 157 -5.17 -5.68 -10.19
N ASP A 158 -5.04 -4.36 -10.14
CA ASP A 158 -5.71 -3.54 -9.14
C ASP A 158 -7.16 -3.30 -9.57
N CYS A 159 -8.10 -3.97 -8.90
CA CYS A 159 -9.52 -3.75 -9.10
C CYS A 159 -9.93 -2.44 -8.40
N GLU A 160 -9.81 -1.33 -9.12
CA GLU A 160 -10.27 -0.04 -8.64
C GLU A 160 -11.72 -0.11 -8.16
N ASN A 161 -12.00 0.41 -6.96
CA ASN A 161 -13.34 0.47 -6.39
C ASN A 161 -13.99 -0.92 -6.16
N SER A 162 -13.19 -1.99 -6.05
CA SER A 162 -13.66 -3.38 -5.93
C SER A 162 -14.71 -3.60 -4.84
N GLU A 163 -14.50 -3.10 -3.62
CA GLU A 163 -15.45 -3.27 -2.51
C GLU A 163 -16.84 -2.67 -2.84
N VAL A 164 -16.87 -1.46 -3.41
CA VAL A 164 -18.13 -0.81 -3.83
C VAL A 164 -18.77 -1.57 -5.00
N CYS A 165 -17.97 -1.95 -6.00
CA CYS A 165 -18.46 -2.72 -7.14
C CYS A 165 -19.07 -4.06 -6.70
N LEU A 166 -18.46 -4.74 -5.72
CA LEU A 166 -18.96 -5.98 -5.16
C LEU A 166 -20.31 -5.78 -4.46
N ILE A 167 -20.45 -4.76 -3.62
CA ILE A 167 -21.71 -4.47 -2.91
C ILE A 167 -22.81 -4.09 -3.90
N CYS A 168 -22.53 -3.20 -4.86
CA CYS A 168 -23.52 -2.83 -5.88
C CYS A 168 -23.92 -4.03 -6.75
N SER A 169 -22.98 -4.92 -7.09
CA SER A 169 -23.28 -6.13 -7.87
C SER A 169 -24.13 -7.11 -7.07
N LEU A 170 -23.83 -7.30 -5.79
CA LEU A 170 -24.63 -8.15 -4.91
C LEU A 170 -26.04 -7.58 -4.72
N ALA A 171 -26.17 -6.27 -4.50
CA ALA A 171 -27.47 -5.60 -4.40
C ALA A 171 -28.29 -5.80 -5.68
N ALA A 172 -27.67 -5.65 -6.86
CA ALA A 172 -28.33 -5.88 -8.15
C ALA A 172 -28.78 -7.33 -8.35
N GLN A 173 -27.93 -8.30 -7.97
CA GLN A 173 -28.29 -9.73 -8.05
C GLN A 173 -29.45 -10.10 -7.14
N LEU A 174 -29.63 -9.39 -6.02
CA LEU A 174 -30.69 -9.60 -5.05
C LEU A 174 -31.93 -8.71 -5.26
N GLY A 175 -31.90 -7.78 -6.21
CA GLY A 175 -32.99 -6.80 -6.41
C GLY A 175 -33.13 -5.78 -5.28
N PHE A 176 -32.02 -5.44 -4.62
CA PHE A 176 -31.94 -4.56 -3.45
C PHE A 176 -31.14 -3.27 -3.72
N GLU A 177 -31.06 -2.83 -4.97
CA GLU A 177 -30.35 -1.61 -5.37
C GLU A 177 -30.84 -0.36 -4.63
N TYR A 178 -32.13 -0.33 -4.27
CA TYR A 178 -32.74 0.75 -3.51
C TYR A 178 -32.14 0.92 -2.10
N LEU A 179 -31.43 -0.09 -1.58
CA LEU A 179 -30.74 -0.01 -0.29
C LEU A 179 -29.34 0.62 -0.39
N VAL A 180 -28.76 0.71 -1.60
CA VAL A 180 -27.40 1.20 -1.82
C VAL A 180 -27.28 2.32 -2.88
N PRO A 181 -28.22 3.30 -2.93
CA PRO A 181 -28.27 4.29 -4.00
C PRO A 181 -27.03 5.21 -4.01
N THR A 182 -26.43 5.51 -2.86
CA THR A 182 -25.24 6.36 -2.77
C THR A 182 -24.00 5.61 -3.24
N LEU A 183 -23.89 4.31 -2.95
CA LEU A 183 -22.81 3.47 -3.48
C LEU A 183 -22.89 3.31 -4.99
N ILE A 184 -24.10 3.20 -5.55
CA ILE A 184 -24.32 3.16 -7.00
C ILE A 184 -23.91 4.49 -7.64
N ASP A 185 -24.38 5.62 -7.09
CA ASP A 185 -23.99 6.95 -7.58
C ASP A 185 -22.47 7.18 -7.47
N TYR A 186 -21.85 6.76 -6.37
CA TYR A 186 -20.40 6.85 -6.20
C TYR A 186 -19.65 5.98 -7.23
N ARG A 187 -20.11 4.76 -7.50
CA ARG A 187 -19.52 3.86 -8.50
C ARG A 187 -19.56 4.50 -9.89
N ASP A 188 -20.71 5.02 -10.28
CA ASP A 188 -20.96 5.50 -11.63
C ASP A 188 -20.33 6.90 -11.85
N ASN A 189 -20.26 7.72 -10.79
CA ASN A 189 -19.74 9.09 -10.83
C ASN A 189 -18.45 9.27 -10.02
N ARG A 190 -17.63 8.22 -9.89
CA ARG A 190 -16.47 8.20 -8.98
C ARG A 190 -15.51 9.37 -9.16
N HIS A 191 -15.12 9.66 -10.39
CA HIS A 191 -14.17 10.73 -10.68
C HIS A 191 -14.68 12.10 -10.23
N HIS A 192 -15.98 12.35 -10.43
CA HIS A 192 -16.65 13.57 -9.98
C HIS A 192 -16.60 13.68 -8.45
N TRP A 193 -16.98 12.63 -7.72
CA TRP A 193 -16.92 12.61 -6.26
C TRP A 193 -15.51 12.84 -5.72
N LEU A 194 -14.51 12.16 -6.28
CA LEU A 194 -13.13 12.31 -5.83
C LEU A 194 -12.60 13.72 -6.08
N THR A 195 -12.96 14.33 -7.22
CA THR A 195 -12.63 15.72 -7.55
C THR A 195 -13.29 16.69 -6.56
N ASN A 196 -14.58 16.50 -6.29
CA ASN A 196 -15.31 17.33 -5.34
C ASN A 196 -14.71 17.25 -3.93
N ILE A 197 -14.39 16.05 -3.44
CA ILE A 197 -13.76 15.85 -2.12
C ILE A 197 -12.39 16.54 -2.08
N SER A 198 -11.59 16.33 -3.13
CA SER A 198 -10.24 16.90 -3.27
C SER A 198 -10.27 18.44 -3.23
N GLN A 199 -11.15 19.05 -4.03
CA GLN A 199 -11.30 20.51 -4.11
C GLN A 199 -11.87 21.08 -2.82
N ALA A 200 -12.93 20.47 -2.29
CA ALA A 200 -13.60 20.94 -1.09
C ALA A 200 -12.64 20.99 0.11
N HIS A 201 -11.81 19.96 0.27
CA HIS A 201 -10.87 19.85 1.39
C HIS A 201 -9.45 20.33 1.09
N ASN A 202 -9.18 20.83 -0.12
CA ASN A 202 -7.83 21.19 -0.57
C ASN A 202 -6.80 20.08 -0.30
N VAL A 203 -7.14 18.84 -0.68
CA VAL A 203 -6.28 17.66 -0.52
C VAL A 203 -5.98 17.04 -1.87
N VAL A 204 -4.83 16.38 -1.99
CA VAL A 204 -4.48 15.60 -3.19
C VAL A 204 -5.46 14.44 -3.40
N MET A 205 -5.62 14.02 -4.66
CA MET A 205 -6.58 12.98 -5.07
C MET A 205 -6.41 11.67 -4.31
N ASP A 206 -5.17 11.27 -4.00
CA ASP A 206 -4.89 10.05 -3.23
C ASP A 206 -5.49 10.11 -1.81
N LYS A 207 -5.43 11.28 -1.16
CA LYS A 207 -6.08 11.52 0.14
C LYS A 207 -7.60 11.53 0.01
N ALA A 208 -8.16 12.08 -1.06
CA ALA A 208 -9.61 12.07 -1.32
C ALA A 208 -10.15 10.63 -1.49
N LYS A 209 -9.42 9.77 -2.21
CA LYS A 209 -9.75 8.34 -2.38
C LYS A 209 -9.86 7.57 -1.06
N ARG A 210 -9.17 8.02 -0.01
CA ARG A 210 -9.20 7.36 1.31
C ARG A 210 -10.52 7.53 2.04
N LEU A 211 -11.33 8.56 1.74
CA LEU A 211 -12.59 8.78 2.46
C LEU A 211 -13.57 7.62 2.25
N PRO A 212 -13.96 7.26 1.01
CA PRO A 212 -14.78 6.08 0.77
C PRO A 212 -14.20 4.83 1.39
N ASN A 213 -12.91 4.53 1.19
CA ASN A 213 -12.27 3.33 1.76
C ASN A 213 -12.36 3.26 3.30
N ILE A 214 -12.22 4.39 4.00
CA ILE A 214 -12.37 4.45 5.46
C ILE A 214 -13.81 4.13 5.85
N ILE A 215 -14.80 4.67 5.14
CA ILE A 215 -16.23 4.39 5.40
C ILE A 215 -16.56 2.92 5.10
N MET A 216 -16.10 2.40 3.95
CA MET A 216 -16.20 0.98 3.60
C MET A 216 -15.49 0.06 4.58
N SER A 217 -14.61 0.59 5.44
CA SER A 217 -13.93 -0.11 6.53
C SER A 217 -14.57 0.15 7.91
N GLY A 218 -15.71 0.84 7.99
CA GLY A 218 -16.45 1.14 9.22
C GLY A 218 -15.96 2.38 9.97
N GLY A 219 -15.03 3.11 9.39
CA GLY A 219 -14.65 4.43 9.85
C GLY A 219 -15.72 5.47 9.55
N ARG A 220 -15.49 6.69 10.06
CA ARG A 220 -16.38 7.84 9.87
C ARG A 220 -15.65 8.97 9.17
N TYR A 221 -16.39 9.95 8.69
CA TYR A 221 -15.84 11.19 8.12
C TYR A 221 -14.81 11.85 9.06
N ASP A 222 -15.08 11.89 10.37
CA ASP A 222 -14.14 12.37 11.38
C ASP A 222 -12.81 11.60 11.42
N THR A 223 -12.84 10.29 11.15
CA THR A 223 -11.63 9.46 11.06
C THR A 223 -10.79 9.88 9.86
N TRP A 224 -11.44 10.16 8.72
CA TRP A 224 -10.76 10.66 7.54
C TRP A 224 -10.21 12.07 7.75
N LEU A 225 -10.96 12.99 8.39
CA LEU A 225 -10.47 14.35 8.70
C LEU A 225 -9.19 14.33 9.53
N ARG A 226 -9.12 13.45 10.54
CA ARG A 226 -7.89 13.23 11.31
C ARG A 226 -6.74 12.69 10.46
N PHE A 227 -7.03 11.80 9.50
CA PHE A 227 -6.01 11.26 8.61
C PHE A 227 -5.43 12.32 7.65
N VAL A 228 -6.23 13.31 7.25
CA VAL A 228 -5.79 14.38 6.34
C VAL A 228 -5.37 15.66 7.05
N ASP A 229 -5.26 15.66 8.38
CA ASP A 229 -4.93 16.81 9.24
C ASP A 229 -5.84 18.03 9.01
N GLN A 230 -7.11 17.79 8.69
CA GLN A 230 -8.10 18.86 8.50
C GLN A 230 -8.83 19.14 9.82
N PRO A 231 -9.07 20.43 10.16
CA PRO A 231 -9.90 20.76 11.30
C PRO A 231 -11.32 20.23 11.10
N ARG A 232 -12.09 20.13 12.17
CA ARG A 232 -13.54 19.86 12.10
C ARG A 232 -14.28 21.08 11.50
N GLY A 233 -14.04 21.36 10.22
CA GLY A 233 -14.80 22.26 9.37
C GLY A 233 -15.69 21.41 8.47
N LYS A 234 -16.98 21.35 8.79
CA LYS A 234 -17.93 20.47 8.09
C LYS A 234 -18.27 21.04 6.72
N ILE A 235 -17.75 20.44 5.67
CA ILE A 235 -18.29 20.65 4.33
C ILE A 235 -19.53 19.74 4.23
N ARG A 236 -20.70 20.31 4.54
CA ARG A 236 -21.95 19.56 4.72
C ARG A 236 -22.26 18.61 3.57
N SER A 237 -21.96 18.96 2.33
CA SER A 237 -22.18 18.08 1.17
C SER A 237 -21.35 16.80 1.26
N ILE A 238 -20.06 16.90 1.60
CA ILE A 238 -19.15 15.75 1.73
C ILE A 238 -19.46 14.95 3.00
N GLU A 239 -19.80 15.62 4.10
CA GLU A 239 -20.24 14.95 5.33
C GLU A 239 -21.53 14.15 5.10
N ASN A 240 -22.52 14.73 4.41
CA ASN A 240 -23.77 14.05 4.08
C ASN A 240 -23.53 12.84 3.16
N PHE A 241 -22.67 13.00 2.16
CA PHE A 241 -22.23 11.88 1.32
C PHE A 241 -21.60 10.77 2.14
N ALA A 242 -20.64 11.12 3.02
CA ALA A 242 -19.96 10.16 3.88
C ALA A 242 -20.91 9.45 4.85
N TYR A 243 -21.89 10.18 5.39
CA TYR A 243 -22.91 9.62 6.27
C TYR A 243 -23.83 8.64 5.54
N LYS A 244 -24.29 8.99 4.32
CA LYS A 244 -25.11 8.09 3.50
C LYS A 244 -24.36 6.82 3.14
N LEU A 245 -23.11 6.93 2.69
CA LEU A 245 -22.25 5.77 2.45
C LEU A 245 -22.16 4.87 3.69
N TRP A 246 -22.00 5.46 4.88
CA TRP A 246 -21.90 4.70 6.12
C TRP A 246 -23.19 3.96 6.50
N LEU A 247 -24.36 4.47 6.10
CA LEU A 247 -25.63 3.78 6.33
C LEU A 247 -25.88 2.62 5.37
N GLU A 248 -25.21 2.61 4.22
CA GLU A 248 -25.39 1.61 3.15
C GLU A 248 -24.38 0.45 3.23
N VAL A 249 -23.44 0.48 4.19
CA VAL A 249 -22.36 -0.50 4.40
C VAL A 249 -22.52 -1.23 5.73
#